data_AF-C1D6R4-F1
#
_entry.id   AF-C1D6R4-F1
#
_cell.length_a   1.000
_cell.length_b   1.000
_cell.length_c   1.000
_cell.angle_alpha   90.00
_cell.angle_beta   90.00
_cell.angle_gamma   90.00
#
_symmetry.space_group_name_H-M   'P 1'
#
loop_
_entity.id
_entity.type
_entity.pdbx_description
1 polymer ?
#
loop_
_entity_poly.entity_id
_entity_poly.type
_entity_poly.pdbx_seq_one_letter_code
_entity_poly.pdbx_strand_id
1 'polypeptide(L)'
;MEGYKLIGTGGVERLFDSAMIPDDDRNRDWREYKVWLAAGNTPLPADESTDDALLERLPAWEKSERAAGIEHAGQRWLTADRQIVPLTFTELQSLWQAITARGDLSALAGNGAANRGHEPR
;
A
#
# COMPACT_ATOMS: atom_id res chain seq x y z
N MET A 1 -22.68 -12.93 -30.18
CA MET A 1 -23.35 -12.05 -29.20
C MET A 1 -22.43 -10.85 -29.08
N GLU A 2 -22.86 -9.66 -29.53
CA GLU A 2 -22.03 -8.47 -29.42
C GLU A 2 -21.94 -8.05 -27.95
N GLY A 3 -20.73 -7.98 -27.44
CA GLY A 3 -20.45 -7.55 -26.08
C GLY A 3 -19.19 -6.70 -26.09
N TYR A 4 -19.12 -5.79 -25.13
CA TYR A 4 -18.01 -4.87 -24.97
C TYR A 4 -17.49 -4.92 -23.54
N LYS A 5 -16.22 -4.63 -23.36
CA LYS A 5 -15.54 -4.55 -22.07
C LYS A 5 -14.77 -3.24 -21.99
N LEU A 6 -14.80 -2.56 -20.86
CA LEU A 6 -14.00 -1.34 -20.66
C LEU A 6 -12.50 -1.67 -20.64
N ILE A 7 -11.66 -0.76 -21.10
CA ILE A 7 -10.20 -0.85 -20.94
C ILE A 7 -9.72 0.30 -20.06
N GLY A 8 -8.81 0.01 -19.11
CA GLY A 8 -8.42 0.94 -18.04
C GLY A 8 -7.80 2.26 -18.53
N THR A 9 -7.31 2.31 -19.77
CA THR A 9 -6.71 3.50 -20.40
C THR A 9 -7.70 4.34 -21.24
N GLY A 10 -9.00 4.01 -21.21
CA GLY A 10 -10.04 4.66 -22.01
C GLY A 10 -10.33 3.91 -23.32
N GLY A 11 -11.62 3.83 -23.69
CA GLY A 11 -12.12 3.02 -24.81
C GLY A 11 -12.74 1.69 -24.36
N VAL A 12 -12.97 0.78 -25.33
CA VAL A 12 -13.54 -0.56 -25.08
C VAL A 12 -12.87 -1.65 -25.93
N GLU A 13 -12.87 -2.87 -25.44
CA GLU A 13 -12.62 -4.09 -26.21
C GLU A 13 -13.95 -4.69 -26.68
N ARG A 14 -14.06 -5.02 -27.97
CA ARG A 14 -15.18 -5.80 -28.49
C ARG A 14 -14.90 -7.29 -28.32
N LEU A 15 -15.78 -8.00 -27.60
CA LEU A 15 -15.56 -9.38 -27.17
C LEU A 15 -15.63 -10.41 -28.30
N PHE A 16 -16.21 -10.07 -29.46
CA PHE A 16 -16.37 -11.00 -30.57
C PHE A 16 -15.06 -11.24 -31.34
N ASP A 17 -14.28 -10.20 -31.53
CA ASP A 17 -13.04 -10.19 -32.32
C ASP A 17 -11.83 -9.65 -31.56
N SER A 18 -12.00 -9.34 -30.27
CA SER A 18 -10.99 -8.72 -29.40
C SER A 18 -10.42 -7.42 -29.96
N ALA A 19 -11.18 -6.70 -30.78
CA ALA A 19 -10.76 -5.41 -31.30
C ALA A 19 -10.77 -4.36 -30.16
N MET A 20 -9.63 -3.69 -29.95
CA MET A 20 -9.55 -2.52 -29.07
C MET A 20 -10.02 -1.27 -29.81
N ILE A 21 -11.07 -0.66 -29.29
CA ILE A 21 -11.75 0.49 -29.86
C ILE A 21 -11.42 1.70 -28.98
N PRO A 22 -10.63 2.66 -29.47
CA PRO A 22 -10.37 3.90 -28.75
C PRO A 22 -11.65 4.76 -28.62
N ASP A 23 -11.72 5.55 -27.55
CA ASP A 23 -12.74 6.58 -27.30
C ASP A 23 -12.53 7.75 -28.28
N ASP A 24 -12.89 7.55 -29.55
CA ASP A 24 -12.79 8.55 -30.61
C ASP A 24 -14.07 8.57 -31.44
N ASP A 25 -14.77 9.71 -31.46
CA ASP A 25 -16.01 9.92 -32.21
C ASP A 25 -15.87 9.77 -33.73
N ARG A 26 -14.65 9.88 -34.27
CA ARG A 26 -14.38 9.60 -35.68
C ARG A 26 -14.35 8.10 -35.96
N ASN A 27 -14.04 7.28 -34.96
CA ASN A 27 -14.07 5.84 -35.08
C ASN A 27 -15.51 5.35 -35.29
N ARG A 28 -15.71 4.46 -36.27
CA ARG A 28 -17.03 3.88 -36.55
C ARG A 28 -17.44 2.95 -35.41
N ASP A 29 -16.55 2.08 -34.97
CA ASP A 29 -16.81 1.08 -33.94
C ASP A 29 -17.15 1.74 -32.60
N TRP A 30 -16.56 2.90 -32.30
CA TRP A 30 -16.90 3.69 -31.12
C TRP A 30 -18.34 4.23 -31.17
N ARG A 31 -18.78 4.73 -32.34
CA ARG A 31 -20.16 5.19 -32.52
C ARG A 31 -21.17 4.05 -32.43
N GLU A 32 -20.82 2.87 -32.94
CA GLU A 32 -21.63 1.65 -32.79
C GLU A 32 -21.76 1.25 -31.31
N TYR A 33 -20.65 1.26 -30.57
CA TYR A 33 -20.67 1.06 -29.11
C TYR A 33 -21.61 2.05 -28.39
N LYS A 34 -21.60 3.33 -28.76
CA LYS A 34 -22.51 4.33 -28.17
C LYS A 34 -23.99 4.06 -28.49
N VAL A 35 -24.31 3.58 -29.69
CA VAL A 35 -25.68 3.16 -30.04
C VAL A 35 -26.10 1.94 -29.20
N TRP A 36 -25.18 1.00 -29.03
CA TRP A 36 -25.39 -0.18 -28.18
C TRP A 36 -25.64 0.21 -26.71
N LEU A 37 -24.90 1.18 -26.17
CA LEU A 37 -25.18 1.76 -24.84
C LEU A 37 -26.55 2.44 -24.77
N ALA A 38 -26.92 3.22 -25.80
CA ALA A 38 -28.20 3.93 -25.86
C ALA A 38 -29.42 2.99 -25.93
N ALA A 39 -29.22 1.75 -26.40
CA ALA A 39 -30.21 0.69 -26.36
C ALA A 39 -30.39 0.05 -24.97
N GLY A 40 -29.66 0.51 -23.95
CA GLY A 40 -29.75 0.05 -22.56
C GLY A 40 -28.84 -1.12 -22.22
N ASN A 41 -27.83 -1.40 -23.04
CA ASN A 41 -26.85 -2.44 -22.74
C ASN A 41 -25.72 -1.91 -21.84
N THR A 42 -25.08 -2.82 -21.09
CA THR A 42 -24.01 -2.49 -20.14
C THR A 42 -22.74 -3.26 -20.47
N PRO A 43 -21.59 -2.60 -20.69
CA PRO A 43 -20.33 -3.28 -20.96
C PRO A 43 -19.82 -3.98 -19.69
N LEU A 44 -18.98 -4.99 -19.87
CA LEU A 44 -18.23 -5.57 -18.75
C LEU A 44 -17.26 -4.52 -18.19
N PRO A 45 -17.01 -4.55 -16.87
CA PRO A 45 -15.97 -3.72 -16.26
C PRO A 45 -14.60 -4.05 -16.84
N ALA A 46 -13.66 -3.11 -16.73
CA ALA A 46 -12.28 -3.35 -17.10
C ALA A 46 -11.68 -4.46 -16.22
N ASP A 47 -10.69 -5.16 -16.75
CA ASP A 47 -9.89 -6.03 -15.88
C ASP A 47 -9.21 -5.17 -14.82
N GLU A 48 -9.13 -5.72 -13.62
CA GLU A 48 -8.42 -5.09 -12.52
C GLU A 48 -6.94 -4.98 -12.91
N SER A 49 -6.40 -3.76 -12.89
CA SER A 49 -4.98 -3.55 -13.18
C SER A 49 -4.16 -4.40 -12.23
N THR A 50 -3.02 -4.92 -12.70
CA THR A 50 -2.11 -5.67 -11.82
C THR A 50 -1.70 -4.82 -10.61
N ASP A 51 -1.57 -3.50 -10.77
CA ASP A 51 -1.31 -2.56 -9.67
C ASP A 51 -2.44 -2.52 -8.62
N ASP A 52 -3.71 -2.44 -9.03
CA ASP A 52 -4.85 -2.46 -8.12
C ASP A 52 -4.90 -3.78 -7.33
N ALA A 53 -4.72 -4.90 -8.03
CA ALA A 53 -4.65 -6.22 -7.40
C ALA A 53 -3.42 -6.38 -6.49
N LEU A 54 -2.29 -5.76 -6.83
CA LEU A 54 -1.08 -5.76 -6.00
C LEU A 54 -1.26 -4.91 -4.74
N LEU A 55 -1.89 -3.74 -4.83
CA LEU A 55 -2.22 -2.88 -3.70
C LEU A 55 -3.09 -3.60 -2.66
N GLU A 56 -4.03 -4.44 -3.12
CA GLU A 56 -4.89 -5.22 -2.22
C GLU A 56 -4.15 -6.37 -1.54
N ARG A 57 -3.08 -6.87 -2.16
CA ARG A 57 -2.21 -7.89 -1.58
C ARG A 57 -1.18 -7.32 -0.60
N LEU A 58 -1.06 -6.00 -0.50
CA LEU A 58 -0.17 -5.36 0.46
C LEU A 58 -0.72 -5.50 1.89
N PRO A 59 0.15 -5.69 2.89
CA PRO A 59 -0.28 -5.61 4.27
C PRO A 59 -0.86 -4.22 4.58
N ALA A 60 -1.79 -4.15 5.54
CA ALA A 60 -2.53 -2.93 5.86
C ALA A 60 -1.63 -1.72 6.22
N TRP A 61 -0.46 -1.97 6.80
CA TRP A 61 0.49 -0.91 7.14
C TRP A 61 1.11 -0.28 5.88
N GLU A 62 1.50 -1.09 4.88
CA GLU A 62 2.09 -0.60 3.62
C GLU A 62 1.06 0.09 2.72
N LYS A 63 -0.19 -0.41 2.68
CA LYS A 63 -1.31 0.26 2.00
C LYS A 63 -1.59 1.64 2.61
N SER A 64 -1.52 1.76 3.94
CA SER A 64 -1.72 3.03 4.66
C SER A 64 -0.58 4.02 4.41
N GLU A 65 0.66 3.56 4.35
CA GLU A 65 1.83 4.41 4.04
C GLU A 65 1.78 4.95 2.61
N ARG A 66 1.47 4.11 1.62
CA ARG A 66 1.29 4.53 0.23
C ARG A 66 0.13 5.51 0.06
N ALA A 67 -1.00 5.26 0.72
CA ALA A 67 -2.16 6.16 0.69
C ALA A 67 -1.86 7.54 1.31
N ALA A 68 -0.95 7.59 2.31
CA ALA A 68 -0.48 8.82 2.91
C ALA A 68 0.58 9.56 2.07
N GLY A 69 0.94 9.04 0.89
CA GLY A 69 1.97 9.62 0.02
C GLY A 69 3.37 9.50 0.61
N ILE A 70 3.58 8.56 1.54
CA ILE A 70 4.90 8.27 2.10
C ILE A 70 5.61 7.37 1.09
N GLU A 71 6.37 7.99 0.19
CA GLU A 71 7.19 7.25 -0.77
C GLU A 71 8.26 6.45 -0.01
N HIS A 72 8.23 5.12 -0.18
CA HIS A 72 9.27 4.23 0.33
C HIS A 72 10.61 4.53 -0.36
N ALA A 73 11.35 5.53 0.14
CA ALA A 73 12.80 5.53 0.02
C ALA A 73 13.31 4.40 0.92
N GLY A 74 13.35 3.19 0.37
CA GLY A 74 13.66 1.94 1.07
C GLY A 74 14.58 2.11 2.28
N GLN A 75 14.12 1.65 3.45
CA GLN A 75 14.87 1.56 4.71
C GLN A 75 15.64 2.81 5.17
N ARG A 76 15.27 4.03 4.75
CA ARG A 76 15.95 5.25 5.20
C ARG A 76 15.06 6.04 6.14
N TRP A 77 15.41 6.00 7.42
CA TRP A 77 14.85 6.90 8.42
C TRP A 77 15.26 8.33 8.07
N LEU A 78 14.26 9.16 7.79
CA LEU A 78 14.43 10.59 7.53
C LEU A 78 14.07 11.39 8.78
N THR A 79 14.83 12.43 9.12
CA THR A 79 14.43 13.42 10.13
C THR A 79 13.31 14.33 9.61
N ALA A 80 12.74 15.17 10.49
CA ALA A 80 11.68 16.13 10.15
C ALA A 80 12.07 17.10 9.01
N ASP A 81 13.37 17.35 8.82
CA ASP A 81 13.95 18.14 7.74
C ASP A 81 14.42 17.30 6.54
N ARG A 82 13.94 16.05 6.41
CA ARG A 82 14.25 15.11 5.32
C ARG A 82 15.75 14.78 5.17
N GLN A 83 16.55 14.92 6.22
CA GLN A 83 17.93 14.41 6.22
C GLN A 83 17.92 12.92 6.53
N ILE A 84 18.78 12.17 5.82
CA ILE A 84 19.04 10.77 6.14
C ILE A 84 19.83 10.75 7.44
N VAL A 85 19.35 10.02 8.46
CA VAL A 85 20.12 9.85 9.69
C VAL A 85 21.06 8.65 9.52
N PRO A 86 22.39 8.85 9.50
CA PRO A 86 23.33 7.74 9.48
C PRO A 86 23.48 7.20 10.90
N LEU A 87 22.59 6.30 11.32
CA LEU A 87 22.76 5.54 12.56
C LEU A 87 23.24 4.14 12.21
N THR A 88 24.30 3.70 12.88
CA THR A 88 24.71 2.30 12.87
C THR A 88 23.69 1.44 13.62
N PHE A 89 23.68 0.12 13.36
CA PHE A 89 22.80 -0.81 14.06
C PHE A 89 22.96 -0.73 15.60
N THR A 90 24.18 -0.54 16.08
CA THR A 90 24.49 -0.38 17.50
C THR A 90 23.87 0.90 18.08
N GLU A 91 23.95 2.02 17.39
CA GLU A 91 23.33 3.27 17.85
C GLU A 91 21.81 3.17 17.86
N LEU A 92 21.22 2.50 16.87
CA LEU A 92 19.78 2.23 16.83
C LEU A 92 19.36 1.32 18.00
N GLN A 93 20.15 0.29 18.32
CA GLN A 93 19.92 -0.61 19.44
C GLN A 93 20.02 0.14 20.78
N SER A 94 21.00 1.03 20.96
CA SER A 94 21.13 1.86 22.16
C SER A 94 19.97 2.85 22.32
N LEU A 95 19.51 3.46 21.22
CA LEU A 95 18.35 4.35 21.23
C LEU A 95 17.07 3.60 21.66
N TRP A 96 16.85 2.42 21.08
CA TRP A 96 15.71 1.57 21.45
C TRP A 96 15.74 1.18 22.93
N GLN A 97 16.88 0.68 23.42
CA GLN A 97 17.07 0.36 24.84
C GLN A 97 16.79 1.56 25.75
N ALA A 98 17.24 2.76 25.36
CA ALA A 98 17.04 3.97 26.14
C ALA A 98 15.60 4.48 26.14
N ILE A 99 14.81 4.22 25.09
CA ILE A 99 13.38 4.54 25.02
C ILE A 99 12.58 3.53 25.85
N THR A 100 12.88 2.23 25.73
CA THR A 100 12.22 1.18 26.52
C THR A 100 12.52 1.29 28.01
N ALA A 101 13.75 1.67 28.38
CA ALA A 101 14.11 1.93 29.78
C ALA A 101 13.48 3.22 30.35
N ARG A 102 13.09 4.17 29.50
CA ARG A 102 12.35 5.39 29.89
C ARG A 102 10.83 5.23 29.82
N GLY A 103 10.34 4.18 29.16
CA GLY A 103 8.93 3.81 29.06
C GLY A 103 8.44 2.95 30.22
N ASP A 104 8.89 3.23 31.44
CA ASP A 104 8.34 2.61 32.64
C ASP A 104 6.91 3.13 32.87
N LEU A 105 5.93 2.39 32.34
CA LEU A 105 4.58 2.33 32.88
C LEU A 105 4.69 1.70 34.28
N SER A 106 4.86 2.57 35.27
CA SER A 106 5.20 2.24 36.65
C SER A 106 4.48 1.02 37.22
N ALA A 107 5.26 0.14 37.87
CA ALA A 107 4.85 -0.93 38.79
C ALA A 107 4.39 -2.28 38.20
N LEU A 108 5.32 -3.24 38.16
CA LEU A 108 5.03 -4.65 38.43
C LEU A 108 5.53 -4.98 39.84
N ALA A 109 4.63 -4.89 40.81
CA ALA A 109 4.85 -5.25 42.20
C ALA A 109 4.98 -6.77 42.41
N GLY A 110 5.86 -7.18 43.33
CA GLY A 110 5.60 -8.29 44.24
C GLY A 110 6.55 -9.51 44.19
N ASN A 111 7.16 -9.80 45.35
CA ASN A 111 7.89 -11.02 45.77
C ASN A 111 9.36 -11.12 45.26
N GLY A 112 10.41 -10.94 46.06
CA GLY A 112 10.61 -11.28 47.47
C GLY A 112 11.43 -12.58 47.57
N ALA A 113 12.76 -12.47 47.75
CA ALA A 113 13.58 -13.36 48.58
C ALA A 113 15.07 -13.00 48.46
N ALA A 114 15.71 -12.90 49.63
CA ALA A 114 17.11 -12.60 49.84
C ALA A 114 18.04 -13.66 49.25
N ASN A 115 19.16 -13.23 48.64
CA ASN A 115 20.45 -13.87 48.89
C ASN A 115 21.62 -13.00 48.42
N ARG A 116 22.28 -12.34 49.38
CA ARG A 116 23.71 -12.03 49.27
C ARG A 116 24.27 -11.84 50.67
N GLY A 117 24.71 -12.95 51.25
CA GLY A 117 25.73 -12.90 52.29
C GLY A 117 27.06 -12.51 51.65
N HIS A 118 27.72 -11.49 52.20
CA HIS A 118 29.16 -11.43 52.33
C HIS A 118 29.52 -10.32 53.35
N GLU A 119 29.77 -10.71 54.60
CA GLU A 119 30.64 -9.96 55.54
C GLU A 119 32.01 -9.71 54.87
N PRO A 120 32.74 -8.61 55.13
CA PRO A 120 33.29 -8.34 56.46
C PRO A 120 33.48 -6.86 56.85
N ARG A 121 33.48 -6.57 58.15
CA ARG A 121 34.63 -6.08 58.93
C ARG A 121 34.25 -5.88 60.40
#